data_AF-A0A529F7K8-F1
#
_entry.id   AF-A0A529F7K8-F1
#
_cell.length_a   1.000
_cell.length_b   1.000
_cell.length_c   1.000
_cell.angle_alpha   90.00
_cell.angle_beta   90.00
_cell.angle_gamma   90.00
#
_symmetry.space_group_name_H-M   'P 1'
#
loop_
_entity.id
_entity.type
_entity.pdbx_description
1 polymer ?
#
loop_
_entity_poly.entity_id
_entity_poly.type
_entity_poly.pdbx_seq_one_letter_code
_entity_poly.pdbx_strand_id
1 'polypeptide(L)' 'RSPLHEHLKARGAVFGEVAGWERANWFARDGQEREYRYSWKRQNWFDNQREEHLAVRDGVGLFDMTSFGKIRVEGRDA' A
#
# COMPACT_ATOMS: atom_id res chain seq x y z
N ARG A 1 4.11 -0.75 -11.97
CA ARG A 1 4.70 0.09 -10.89
C ARG A 1 4.13 1.51 -10.99
N SER A 2 3.71 2.14 -9.87
CA SER A 2 3.08 3.47 -9.88
C SER A 2 4.09 4.62 -9.94
N PRO A 3 3.66 5.86 -10.32
CA PRO A 3 4.50 7.06 -10.22
C PRO A 3 5.00 7.35 -8.80
N LEU A 4 4.28 6.87 -7.77
CA LEU A 4 4.65 7.09 -6.37
C LEU A 4 5.63 6.05 -5.84
N HIS A 5 5.98 5.00 -6.59
CA HIS A 5 6.73 3.87 -6.05
C HIS A 5 8.03 4.26 -5.33
N GLU A 6 8.92 5.09 -5.92
CA GLU A 6 10.15 5.49 -5.21
C GLU A 6 9.83 6.32 -3.96
N HIS A 7 8.82 7.17 -4.01
CA HIS A 7 8.41 7.98 -2.85
C HIS A 7 7.86 7.14 -1.70
N LEU A 8 7.14 6.07 -2.02
CA LEU A 8 6.62 5.10 -1.05
C LEU A 8 7.76 4.23 -0.51
N LYS A 9 8.66 3.76 -1.37
CA LYS A 9 9.86 2.99 -0.99
C LYS A 9 10.75 3.78 -0.03
N ALA A 10 10.99 5.05 -0.29
CA ALA A 10 11.74 5.94 0.60
C ALA A 10 11.08 6.06 1.98
N ARG A 11 9.75 6.03 2.05
CA ARG A 11 8.95 6.08 3.29
C ARG A 11 8.74 4.73 3.97
N GLY A 12 9.46 3.69 3.58
CA GLY A 12 9.38 2.39 4.26
C GLY A 12 8.34 1.42 3.70
N ALA A 13 7.77 1.69 2.52
CA ALA A 13 6.82 0.76 1.92
C ALA A 13 7.43 -0.64 1.73
N VAL A 14 6.68 -1.65 2.17
CA VAL A 14 6.92 -3.05 1.88
C VAL A 14 5.92 -3.48 0.82
N PHE A 15 6.45 -3.82 -0.35
CA PHE A 15 5.65 -4.07 -1.53
C PHE A 15 5.20 -5.53 -1.63
N GLY A 16 3.95 -5.73 -2.02
CA GLY A 16 3.50 -6.97 -2.65
C GLY A 16 3.10 -6.74 -4.09
N GLU A 17 2.77 -7.82 -4.78
CA GLU A 17 2.36 -7.80 -6.18
C GLU A 17 0.88 -8.20 -6.30
N VAL A 18 0.14 -7.48 -7.15
CA VAL A 18 -1.20 -7.86 -7.61
C VAL A 18 -1.39 -7.41 -9.06
N ALA A 19 -1.74 -8.33 -9.95
CA ALA A 19 -2.02 -8.07 -11.36
C ALA A 19 -0.92 -7.26 -12.09
N GLY A 20 0.35 -7.57 -11.83
CA GLY A 20 1.54 -6.89 -12.35
C GLY A 20 1.91 -5.58 -11.64
N TRP A 21 1.16 -5.17 -10.62
CA TRP A 21 1.41 -3.95 -9.88
C TRP A 21 2.09 -4.23 -8.54
N GLU A 22 3.22 -3.57 -8.31
CA GLU A 22 3.78 -3.40 -6.97
C GLU A 22 2.92 -2.42 -6.17
N ARG A 23 2.37 -2.88 -5.05
CA ARG A 23 1.54 -2.11 -4.12
C ARG A 23 2.18 -2.08 -2.74
N ALA A 24 2.21 -0.91 -2.13
CA ALA A 24 2.60 -0.79 -0.72
C ALA A 24 1.53 -1.47 0.14
N ASN A 25 1.87 -2.60 0.75
CA ASN A 25 0.94 -3.37 1.58
C ASN A 25 0.96 -2.94 3.05
N TRP A 26 2.10 -2.42 3.50
CA TRP A 26 2.32 -1.82 4.82
C TRP A 26 3.62 -1.00 4.79
N PHE A 27 3.82 -0.15 5.81
CA PHE A 27 5.03 0.67 5.95
C PHE A 27 5.85 0.26 7.18
N ALA A 28 7.11 -0.06 6.96
CA ALA A 28 8.06 -0.37 8.03
C ALA A 28 8.46 0.90 8.79
N ARG A 29 8.64 0.77 10.11
CA ARG A 29 9.22 1.83 10.95
C ARG A 29 10.70 2.01 10.64
N ASP A 30 11.24 3.13 11.08
CA ASP A 30 12.68 3.35 11.06
C ASP A 30 13.41 2.23 11.83
N GLY A 31 14.37 1.59 11.18
CA GLY A 31 15.13 0.46 11.73
C GLY A 31 14.39 -0.89 11.73
N GLN A 32 13.11 -0.95 11.34
CA GLN A 32 12.39 -2.22 11.18
C GLN A 32 12.76 -2.88 9.84
N GLU A 33 13.00 -4.18 9.86
CA GLU A 33 13.28 -4.94 8.63
C GLU A 33 12.07 -4.93 7.69
N ARG A 34 12.33 -4.71 6.41
CA ARG A 34 11.32 -4.60 5.35
C ARG A 34 11.03 -5.96 4.71
N GLU A 35 10.62 -6.92 5.53
CA GLU A 35 10.38 -8.29 5.09
C GLU A 35 9.11 -8.91 5.66
N TYR A 36 8.60 -9.89 4.92
CA TYR A 36 7.46 -10.70 5.33
C TYR A 36 7.91 -11.88 6.18
N ARG A 37 7.50 -11.91 7.45
CA ARG A 37 7.64 -13.09 8.32
C ARG A 37 6.26 -13.68 8.57
N TYR A 38 5.89 -14.58 7.68
CA TYR A 38 4.58 -15.22 7.75
C TYR A 38 4.43 -16.08 8.99
N SER A 39 3.22 -16.06 9.55
CA SER A 39 2.82 -16.87 10.68
C SER A 39 1.40 -17.37 10.49
N TRP A 40 1.05 -18.48 11.13
CA TRP A 40 -0.35 -18.90 11.30
C TRP A 40 -1.10 -18.03 12.32
N LYS A 41 -0.39 -17.13 13.02
CA LYS A 41 -0.94 -16.16 13.98
C LYS A 41 -0.84 -14.73 13.44
N ARG A 42 -0.70 -13.73 14.32
CA ARG A 42 -0.46 -12.34 13.92
C ARG A 42 0.85 -12.24 13.14
N GLN A 43 0.79 -11.46 12.07
CA GLN A 43 1.93 -11.19 11.18
C GLN A 43 2.86 -10.16 11.81
N ASN A 44 4.13 -10.11 11.39
CA ASN A 44 5.12 -9.18 11.95
C ASN A 44 4.82 -7.69 11.67
N TRP A 45 3.90 -7.39 10.74
CA TRP A 45 3.46 -6.03 10.42
C TRP A 45 2.06 -5.68 10.98
N PHE A 46 1.49 -6.50 11.86
CA PHE A 46 0.13 -6.27 12.37
C PHE A 46 0.00 -4.91 13.09
N ASP A 47 1.00 -4.55 13.90
CA ASP A 47 0.97 -3.27 14.61
C ASP A 47 1.24 -2.07 13.68
N ASN A 48 1.98 -2.27 12.58
CA ASN A 48 2.13 -1.25 11.53
C ASN A 48 0.76 -0.93 10.92
N GLN A 49 -0.02 -1.96 10.54
CA GLN A 49 -1.36 -1.77 10.00
C GLN A 49 -2.33 -1.14 11.00
N ARG A 50 -2.20 -1.46 12.30
CA ARG A 50 -2.97 -0.78 13.35
C ARG A 50 -2.69 0.72 13.36
N GLU A 51 -1.43 1.13 13.25
CA GLU A 51 -1.07 2.55 13.22
C GLU A 51 -1.56 3.24 11.94
N GLU A 52 -1.39 2.61 10.78
CA GLU A 52 -1.91 3.12 9.51
C GLU A 52 -3.44 3.28 9.56
N HIS A 53 -4.14 2.29 10.14
CA HIS A 53 -5.59 2.35 10.35
C HIS A 53 -5.98 3.54 11.22
N LEU A 54 -5.34 3.72 12.38
CA LEU A 54 -5.64 4.83 13.28
C LEU A 54 -5.29 6.19 12.64
N ALA A 55 -4.19 6.28 11.90
CA ALA A 55 -3.80 7.51 11.19
C ALA A 55 -4.85 7.95 10.17
N VAL A 56 -5.48 7.00 9.47
CA VAL A 56 -6.58 7.28 8.53
C VAL A 56 -7.88 7.55 9.27
N ARG A 57 -8.16 6.80 10.34
CA ARG A 57 -9.41 6.88 11.09
C ARG A 57 -9.56 8.21 11.84
N ASP A 58 -8.47 8.66 12.45
CA ASP A 58 -8.45 9.81 13.35
C ASP A 58 -7.72 11.02 12.72
N GLY A 59 -7.30 10.91 11.46
CA GLY A 59 -6.51 11.92 10.75
C GLY A 59 -6.73 11.89 9.25
N VAL A 60 -5.63 11.93 8.49
CA VAL A 60 -5.65 11.93 7.03
C VAL A 60 -4.63 10.92 6.53
N GLY A 61 -5.03 10.07 5.58
CA GLY A 61 -4.12 9.16 4.89
C GLY A 61 -4.20 9.29 3.38
N LEU A 62 -3.13 8.88 2.71
CA LEU A 62 -3.02 8.82 1.26
C LEU A 62 -2.95 7.37 0.82
N PHE A 63 -3.84 6.98 -0.09
CA PHE A 63 -3.84 5.65 -0.71
C PHE A 63 -3.40 5.74 -2.16
N ASP A 64 -2.40 4.94 -2.55
CA ASP A 64 -2.03 4.78 -3.95
C ASP A 64 -2.99 3.81 -4.65
N MET A 65 -3.97 4.38 -5.36
CA MET A 65 -4.99 3.64 -6.12
C MET A 65 -4.63 3.50 -7.61
N THR A 66 -3.36 3.67 -7.97
CA THR A 66 -2.89 3.59 -9.37
C THR A 66 -3.17 2.23 -10.00
N SER A 67 -3.17 1.15 -9.21
CA SER A 67 -3.42 -0.21 -9.71
C SER A 67 -4.87 -0.48 -10.15
N PHE A 68 -5.82 0.40 -9.83
CA PHE A 68 -7.22 0.20 -10.22
C PHE A 68 -7.39 0.31 -11.73
N GLY A 69 -8.23 -0.56 -12.31
CA GLY A 69 -8.69 -0.42 -13.68
C GLY A 69 -9.36 0.94 -13.86
N LYS A 70 -8.90 1.71 -14.84
CA LYS A 70 -9.43 3.04 -15.16
C LYS A 70 -9.95 2.97 -16.59
N ILE A 71 -11.26 3.06 -16.74
CA ILE A 71 -11.96 2.98 -18.03
C ILE A 71 -12.71 4.28 -18.23
N ARG A 72 -12.49 4.95 -19.37
CA ARG A 72 -13.23 6.15 -19.77
C ARG A 72 -14.11 5.75 -20.96
N VAL A 73 -15.41 6.05 -20.87
CA VAL A 73 -16.41 5.71 -21.88
C VAL A 73 -17.07 7.00 -22.35
N GLU A 74 -17.06 7.26 -23.66
CA GLU A 74 -17.53 8.52 -24.26
C GLU A 74 -18.12 8.28 -25.65
N GLY A 75 -19.12 9.09 -26.02
CA GLY A 75 -19.81 8.99 -27.31
C GLY A 75 -21.33 9.12 -27.16
N ARG A 76 -22.04 9.15 -28.29
CA ARG A 76 -23.51 9.28 -28.32
C ARG A 76 -24.22 8.09 -27.67
N ASP A 77 -23.65 6.89 -27.85
CA ASP A 77 -24.24 5.62 -27.45
C ASP A 77 -23.38 4.93 -26.35
N ALA A 78 -22.58 5.73 -25.63
CA ALA A 78 -21.60 5.30 -24.64
C ALA A 78 -22.23 4.86 -23.32
#